data_AF-A0A0B7JRV2-F1
#
_entry.id   AF-A0A0B7JRV2-F1
#
_cell.length_a   1.000
_cell.length_b   1.000
_cell.length_c   1.000
_cell.angle_alpha   90.00
_cell.angle_beta   90.00
_cell.angle_gamma   90.00
#
_symmetry.space_group_name_H-M   'P 1'
#
loop_
_entity.id
_entity.type
_entity.pdbx_description
1 polymer ?
#
loop_
_entity_poly.entity_id
_entity_poly.type
_entity_poly.pdbx_seq_one_letter_code
_entity_poly.pdbx_strand_id
1 'polypeptide(L)'
;MASSVQNLHRKNQNAIIMTSRILSLFEVLFGDGDLAKRYQDWSGHVSGEEAIMVLTKPENYINRDAHDLLCDGRLRSVFQSTFARKKCFFNDHAWKTVPWWRIQKTEKDKLIDIILEVPELLESLDNTISTYDGEQHIVNMQTSAARLLRCEEQLKNWHEQASQQLMIGEEAQDATGLAASHLMSIYWAYRVLIRGVLEDYQFYQEIPASAVSLSEMRDNILRRTVRFSSAKSGWFGKQIVGFPVGVAMRFAPPAKTRKYPAICETVSARLS
;
A
#
# COMPACT_ATOMS: atom_id res chain seq x y z
N MET A 1 12.69 -12.22 37.01
CA MET A 1 13.86 -12.35 36.12
C MET A 1 13.48 -12.82 34.71
N ALA A 2 12.63 -13.84 34.52
CA ALA A 2 12.19 -14.25 33.18
C ALA A 2 11.42 -13.14 32.43
N SER A 3 10.50 -12.45 33.10
CA SER A 3 9.73 -11.32 32.53
C SER A 3 10.60 -10.09 32.20
N SER A 4 11.65 -9.83 32.97
CA SER A 4 12.60 -8.74 32.70
C SER A 4 13.49 -9.05 31.49
N VAL A 5 13.94 -10.31 31.34
CA VAL A 5 14.72 -10.77 30.18
C VAL A 5 13.88 -10.75 28.90
N GLN A 6 12.61 -11.20 28.97
CA GLN A 6 11.68 -11.10 27.83
C GLN A 6 11.41 -9.66 27.41
N ASN A 7 11.26 -8.75 28.37
CA ASN A 7 11.09 -7.32 28.08
C ASN A 7 12.34 -6.70 27.44
N LEU A 8 13.54 -7.07 27.89
CA LEU A 8 14.81 -6.64 27.29
C LEU A 8 14.95 -7.17 25.86
N HIS A 9 14.64 -8.44 25.62
CA HIS A 9 14.67 -9.03 24.28
C HIS A 9 13.73 -8.30 23.32
N ARG A 10 12.49 -8.01 23.75
CA ARG A 10 11.51 -7.26 22.95
C ARG A 10 11.97 -5.83 22.67
N LYS A 11 12.55 -5.13 23.65
CA LYS A 11 13.10 -3.79 23.44
C LYS A 11 14.23 -3.79 22.41
N ASN A 12 15.08 -4.81 22.43
CA ASN A 12 16.15 -4.98 21.45
C ASN A 12 15.59 -5.26 20.04
N GLN A 13 14.55 -6.10 19.91
CA GLN A 13 13.89 -6.35 18.62
C GLN A 13 13.26 -5.08 18.04
N ASN A 14 12.54 -4.31 18.85
CA ASN A 14 11.95 -3.03 18.44
C ASN A 14 13.03 -2.03 17.98
N ALA A 15 14.16 -1.98 18.69
CA ALA A 15 15.29 -1.13 18.30
C ALA A 15 15.88 -1.57 16.95
N ILE A 16 16.05 -2.88 16.71
CA ILE A 16 16.54 -3.41 15.43
C ILE A 16 15.60 -3.01 14.28
N ILE A 17 14.28 -3.19 14.44
CA ILE A 17 13.29 -2.77 13.43
C ILE A 17 13.43 -1.27 13.14
N MET A 18 13.51 -0.44 14.17
CA MET A 18 13.65 1.01 13.98
C MET A 18 14.96 1.40 13.29
N THR A 19 16.07 0.78 13.66
CA THR A 19 17.34 0.98 12.99
C THR A 19 17.26 0.56 11.52
N SER A 20 16.65 -0.60 11.22
CA SER A 20 16.42 -1.08 9.85
C SER A 20 15.62 -0.07 9.03
N ARG A 21 14.56 0.53 9.61
CA ARG A 21 13.75 1.55 8.94
C ARG A 21 14.53 2.81 8.60
N ILE A 22 15.39 3.26 9.51
CA ILE A 22 16.25 4.43 9.31
C ILE A 22 17.29 4.12 8.22
N LEU A 23 17.87 2.92 8.22
CA LEU A 23 18.83 2.50 7.19
C LEU A 23 18.17 2.37 5.82
N SER A 24 17.00 1.73 5.76
CA SER A 24 16.19 1.61 4.56
C SER A 24 15.82 2.99 3.99
N LEU A 25 15.47 3.95 4.84
CA LEU A 25 15.26 5.33 4.42
C LEU A 25 16.56 5.93 3.87
N PHE A 26 17.69 5.73 4.54
CA PHE A 26 18.98 6.24 4.09
C PHE A 26 19.36 5.68 2.72
N GLU A 27 19.21 4.39 2.47
CA GLU A 27 19.52 3.76 1.18
C GLU A 27 18.60 4.27 0.05
N VAL A 28 17.33 4.46 0.36
CA VAL A 28 16.38 5.00 -0.60
C VAL A 28 16.71 6.45 -0.98
N LEU A 29 17.26 7.22 -0.04
CA LEU A 29 17.64 8.63 -0.25
C LEU A 29 19.04 8.78 -0.87
N PHE A 30 20.03 8.09 -0.32
CA PHE A 30 21.45 8.31 -0.59
C PHE A 30 22.14 7.07 -1.15
N GLY A 31 21.43 5.95 -1.30
CA GLY A 31 22.01 4.71 -1.81
C GLY A 31 22.43 4.82 -3.26
N ASP A 32 23.55 4.18 -3.58
CA ASP A 32 24.08 4.12 -4.94
C ASP A 32 23.36 3.07 -5.78
N GLY A 33 23.07 3.44 -7.03
CA GLY A 33 22.45 2.57 -8.03
C GLY A 33 21.20 3.17 -8.64
N ASP A 34 20.67 2.45 -9.62
CA ASP A 34 19.37 2.77 -10.21
C ASP A 34 18.24 2.51 -9.21
N LEU A 35 17.02 2.85 -9.63
CA LEU A 35 15.84 2.67 -8.79
C LEU A 35 15.45 1.22 -8.57
N ALA A 36 15.78 0.33 -9.49
CA ALA A 36 15.50 -1.09 -9.33
C ALA A 36 16.32 -1.66 -8.17
N LYS A 37 17.61 -1.30 -8.09
CA LYS A 37 18.47 -1.67 -6.97
C LYS A 37 17.98 -1.06 -5.66
N ARG A 38 17.69 0.25 -5.63
CA ARG A 38 17.15 0.90 -4.42
C ARG A 38 15.84 0.27 -3.92
N TYR A 39 14.98 -0.18 -4.84
CA TYR A 39 13.77 -0.91 -4.51
C TYR A 39 14.08 -2.30 -3.94
N GLN A 40 15.05 -3.04 -4.50
CA GLN A 40 15.49 -4.33 -3.99
C GLN A 40 16.05 -4.21 -2.57
N ASP A 41 16.93 -3.24 -2.33
CA ASP A 41 17.51 -2.98 -1.01
C ASP A 41 16.41 -2.64 0.02
N TRP A 42 15.50 -1.72 -0.34
CA TRP A 42 14.33 -1.38 0.48
C TRP A 42 13.44 -2.61 0.78
N SER A 43 13.15 -3.42 -0.23
CA SER A 43 12.36 -4.65 -0.11
C SER A 43 13.03 -5.67 0.81
N GLY A 44 14.37 -5.75 0.77
CA GLY A 44 15.18 -6.56 1.68
C GLY A 44 15.00 -6.15 3.14
N HIS A 45 15.05 -4.85 3.43
CA HIS A 45 14.78 -4.33 4.78
C HIS A 45 13.38 -4.65 5.26
N VAL A 46 12.36 -4.41 4.44
CA VAL A 46 10.97 -4.70 4.83
C VAL A 46 10.79 -6.19 5.08
N SER A 47 11.35 -7.07 4.25
CA SER A 47 11.33 -8.53 4.48
C SER A 47 12.00 -8.93 5.80
N GLY A 48 13.13 -8.29 6.14
CA GLY A 48 13.82 -8.50 7.41
C GLY A 48 12.98 -8.04 8.61
N GLU A 49 12.32 -6.88 8.51
CA GLU A 49 11.38 -6.40 9.52
C GLU A 49 10.22 -7.38 9.70
N GLU A 50 9.60 -7.82 8.61
CA GLU A 50 8.50 -8.79 8.63
C GLU A 50 8.90 -10.09 9.32
N ALA A 51 10.10 -10.62 9.04
CA ALA A 51 10.60 -11.83 9.69
C ALA A 51 10.70 -11.66 11.22
N ILE A 52 11.22 -10.53 11.71
CA ILE A 52 11.28 -10.23 13.14
C ILE A 52 9.86 -10.10 13.74
N MET A 53 8.96 -9.46 13.00
CA MET A 53 7.58 -9.28 13.44
C MET A 53 6.81 -10.60 13.50
N VAL A 54 6.97 -11.51 12.53
CA VAL A 54 6.34 -12.84 12.55
C VAL A 54 6.83 -13.69 13.72
N LEU A 55 8.12 -13.60 14.07
CA LEU A 55 8.66 -14.26 15.29
C LEU A 55 8.02 -13.70 16.58
N THR A 56 7.51 -12.48 16.52
CA THR A 56 6.90 -11.76 17.64
C THR A 56 5.37 -11.87 17.52
N LYS A 57 4.75 -12.84 18.18
CA LYS A 57 3.28 -13.07 18.09
C LYS A 57 2.42 -11.79 18.23
N PRO A 58 1.24 -11.70 17.59
CA PRO A 58 0.44 -10.47 17.53
C PRO A 58 0.06 -9.88 18.91
N GLU A 59 -0.02 -10.70 19.97
CA GLU A 59 -0.32 -10.26 21.34
C GLU A 59 0.74 -9.29 21.89
N ASN A 60 1.96 -9.34 21.37
CA ASN A 60 3.05 -8.46 21.80
C ASN A 60 2.88 -7.02 21.28
N TYR A 61 1.99 -6.80 20.32
CA TYR A 61 1.71 -5.50 19.70
C TYR A 61 0.47 -4.80 20.27
N ILE A 62 -0.05 -5.26 21.41
CA ILE A 62 -1.19 -4.64 22.10
C ILE A 62 -0.78 -3.34 22.82
N ASN A 63 0.47 -3.23 23.25
CA ASN A 63 0.96 -2.06 23.99
C ASN A 63 1.51 -0.99 23.03
N ARG A 64 1.30 0.30 23.38
CA ARG A 64 1.55 1.46 22.51
C ARG A 64 2.91 1.45 21.80
N ASP A 65 4.00 1.25 22.53
CA ASP A 65 5.36 1.31 21.97
C ASP A 65 5.61 0.31 20.82
N ALA A 66 5.07 -0.91 20.95
CA ALA A 66 5.16 -1.91 19.88
C ALA A 66 4.06 -1.69 18.84
N HIS A 67 2.87 -1.25 19.27
CA HIS A 67 1.73 -1.00 18.40
C HIS A 67 2.05 0.03 17.32
N ASP A 68 2.75 1.11 17.65
CA ASP A 68 3.12 2.13 16.66
C ASP A 68 4.05 1.52 15.57
N LEU A 69 4.97 0.62 15.96
CA LEU A 69 5.81 -0.11 15.01
C LEU A 69 4.99 -1.01 14.10
N LEU A 70 3.97 -1.67 14.64
CA LEU A 70 3.02 -2.46 13.86
C LEU A 70 2.30 -1.59 12.84
N CYS A 71 1.66 -0.51 13.28
CA CYS A 71 0.87 0.37 12.42
C CYS A 71 1.66 0.95 11.24
N ASP A 72 2.94 1.23 11.45
CA ASP A 72 3.83 1.73 10.40
C ASP A 72 4.35 0.61 9.48
N GLY A 73 4.62 -0.57 10.04
CA GLY A 73 5.09 -1.74 9.28
C GLY A 73 4.06 -2.21 8.27
N ARG A 74 2.78 -2.26 8.67
CA ARG A 74 1.67 -2.75 7.81
C ARG A 74 1.58 -2.05 6.46
N LEU A 75 1.78 -0.73 6.42
CA LEU A 75 1.70 0.02 5.16
C LEU A 75 2.87 -0.30 4.22
N ARG A 76 4.08 -0.45 4.78
CA ARG A 76 5.29 -0.80 4.01
C ARG A 76 5.15 -2.22 3.43
N SER A 77 4.74 -3.15 4.28
CA SER A 77 4.50 -4.54 3.94
C SER A 77 3.45 -4.71 2.84
N VAL A 78 2.31 -4.01 2.92
CA VAL A 78 1.28 -4.13 1.89
C VAL A 78 1.75 -3.57 0.54
N PHE A 79 2.54 -2.49 0.51
CA PHE A 79 3.12 -1.99 -0.74
C PHE A 79 4.09 -3.00 -1.36
N GLN A 80 5.02 -3.55 -0.57
CA GLN A 80 5.95 -4.56 -1.05
C GLN A 80 5.20 -5.80 -1.55
N SER A 81 4.29 -6.33 -0.75
CA SER A 81 3.46 -7.50 -1.05
C SER A 81 2.63 -7.29 -2.31
N THR A 82 2.09 -6.08 -2.53
CA THR A 82 1.32 -5.75 -3.74
C THR A 82 2.20 -5.79 -4.98
N PHE A 83 3.40 -5.20 -4.93
CA PHE A 83 4.34 -5.25 -6.06
C PHE A 83 4.84 -6.67 -6.34
N ALA A 84 5.14 -7.42 -5.29
CA ALA A 84 5.54 -8.83 -5.38
C ALA A 84 4.38 -9.75 -5.78
N ARG A 85 3.13 -9.27 -5.69
CA ARG A 85 1.90 -10.06 -5.85
C ARG A 85 1.91 -11.31 -4.97
N LYS A 86 2.29 -11.11 -3.70
CA LYS A 86 2.41 -12.17 -2.68
C LYS A 86 1.58 -11.83 -1.47
N LYS A 87 0.92 -12.83 -0.87
CA LYS A 87 0.14 -12.66 0.35
C LYS A 87 0.99 -12.02 1.45
N CYS A 88 0.43 -10.98 2.07
CA CYS A 88 1.00 -10.36 3.26
C CYS A 88 0.49 -11.06 4.52
N PHE A 89 1.38 -11.42 5.45
CA PHE A 89 0.98 -12.08 6.71
C PHE A 89 0.08 -11.19 7.58
N PHE A 90 0.17 -9.86 7.44
CA PHE A 90 -0.75 -8.94 8.11
C PHE A 90 -2.21 -9.06 7.63
N ASN A 91 -2.47 -9.77 6.52
CA ASN A 91 -3.82 -10.06 6.08
C ASN A 91 -4.52 -11.09 6.97
N ASP A 92 -3.78 -11.89 7.73
CA ASP A 92 -4.38 -12.91 8.59
C ASP A 92 -5.22 -12.27 9.71
N HIS A 93 -6.33 -12.93 10.05
CA HIS A 93 -7.34 -12.42 10.99
C HIS A 93 -6.74 -12.00 12.34
N ALA A 94 -5.79 -12.78 12.88
CA ALA A 94 -5.15 -12.47 14.16
C ALA A 94 -4.43 -11.11 14.13
N TRP A 95 -3.74 -10.78 13.03
CA TRP A 95 -3.02 -9.52 12.88
C TRP A 95 -3.93 -8.31 12.65
N LYS A 96 -5.14 -8.54 12.12
CA LYS A 96 -6.19 -7.51 11.99
C LYS A 96 -7.01 -7.29 13.27
N THR A 97 -6.91 -8.15 14.28
CA THR A 97 -7.79 -8.11 15.45
C THR A 97 -7.04 -8.00 16.77
N VAL A 98 -6.11 -8.91 17.06
CA VAL A 98 -5.44 -9.02 18.36
C VAL A 98 -4.68 -7.76 18.77
N PRO A 99 -3.85 -7.13 17.91
CA PRO A 99 -3.12 -5.91 18.31
C PRO A 99 -4.02 -4.71 18.62
N TRP A 100 -5.27 -4.73 18.13
CA TRP A 100 -6.24 -3.64 18.25
C TRP A 100 -7.15 -3.79 19.47
N TRP A 101 -6.88 -4.77 20.34
CA TRP A 101 -7.72 -5.05 21.51
C TRP A 101 -7.87 -3.84 22.46
N ARG A 102 -6.82 -3.01 22.59
CA ARG A 102 -6.81 -1.84 23.49
C ARG A 102 -6.83 -0.50 22.76
N ILE A 103 -6.50 -0.49 21.49
CA ILE A 103 -6.28 0.74 20.71
C ILE A 103 -7.23 0.72 19.52
N GLN A 104 -8.07 1.74 19.43
CA GLN A 104 -9.03 1.86 18.34
C GLN A 104 -8.32 2.18 17.02
N LYS A 105 -8.77 1.51 15.94
CA LYS A 105 -8.28 1.75 14.58
C LYS A 105 -8.60 3.17 14.12
N THR A 106 -7.59 3.83 13.56
CA THR A 106 -7.75 5.09 12.82
C THR A 106 -8.30 4.83 11.41
N GLU A 107 -8.68 5.89 10.69
CA GLU A 107 -9.08 5.77 9.28
C GLU A 107 -7.95 5.23 8.40
N LYS A 108 -6.68 5.52 8.72
CA LYS A 108 -5.51 4.89 8.08
C LYS A 108 -5.57 3.38 8.25
N ASP A 109 -5.80 2.92 9.47
CA ASP A 109 -5.72 1.48 9.78
C ASP A 109 -6.87 0.70 9.13
N LYS A 110 -8.06 1.31 9.06
CA LYS A 110 -9.21 0.75 8.33
C LYS A 110 -8.95 0.65 6.82
N LEU A 111 -8.35 1.67 6.21
CA LEU A 111 -7.93 1.61 4.81
C LEU A 111 -6.92 0.47 4.59
N ILE A 112 -5.91 0.39 5.46
CA ILE A 112 -4.87 -0.66 5.42
C ILE A 112 -5.48 -2.05 5.53
N ASP A 113 -6.45 -2.26 6.43
CA ASP A 113 -7.16 -3.54 6.57
C ASP A 113 -7.79 -4.02 5.26
N ILE A 114 -8.37 -3.11 4.48
CA ILE A 114 -8.99 -3.41 3.18
C ILE A 114 -7.91 -3.77 2.16
N ILE A 115 -6.89 -2.91 1.99
CA ILE A 115 -5.88 -3.10 0.95
C ILE A 115 -4.95 -4.29 1.21
N LEU A 116 -4.85 -4.78 2.45
CA LEU A 116 -4.11 -6.00 2.79
C LEU A 116 -4.68 -7.26 2.12
N GLU A 117 -5.94 -7.24 1.69
CA GLU A 117 -6.52 -8.35 0.94
C GLU A 117 -5.97 -8.41 -0.50
N VAL A 118 -5.61 -7.26 -1.08
CA VAL A 118 -5.25 -7.14 -2.50
C VAL A 118 -4.06 -8.02 -2.90
N PRO A 119 -2.91 -8.03 -2.19
CA PRO A 119 -1.79 -8.89 -2.57
C PRO A 119 -2.14 -10.38 -2.67
N GLU A 120 -2.96 -10.90 -1.75
CA GLU A 120 -3.41 -12.29 -1.76
C GLU A 120 -4.34 -12.59 -2.96
N LEU A 121 -5.19 -11.63 -3.32
CA LEU A 121 -6.05 -11.74 -4.51
C LEU A 121 -5.22 -11.77 -5.79
N LEU A 122 -4.20 -10.92 -5.88
CA LEU A 122 -3.27 -10.89 -7.01
C LEU A 122 -2.46 -12.19 -7.12
N GLU A 123 -1.99 -12.73 -6.00
CA GLU A 123 -1.32 -14.04 -5.97
C GLU A 123 -2.24 -15.17 -6.44
N SER A 124 -3.49 -15.17 -5.97
CA SER A 124 -4.49 -16.18 -6.34
C SER A 124 -4.80 -16.13 -7.84
N LEU A 125 -4.87 -14.93 -8.42
CA LEU A 125 -5.02 -14.73 -9.87
C LEU A 125 -3.80 -15.28 -10.62
N ASP A 126 -2.58 -14.94 -10.21
CA ASP A 126 -1.36 -15.42 -10.87
C ASP A 126 -1.26 -16.94 -10.87
N ASN A 127 -1.61 -17.56 -9.73
CA ASN A 127 -1.64 -19.00 -9.61
C ASN A 127 -2.69 -19.61 -10.56
N THR A 128 -3.89 -19.04 -10.60
CA THR A 128 -4.97 -19.50 -11.49
C THR A 128 -4.57 -19.38 -12.97
N ILE A 129 -3.92 -18.28 -13.36
CA ILE A 129 -3.40 -18.09 -14.74
C ILE A 129 -2.36 -19.14 -15.08
N SER A 130 -1.47 -19.43 -14.14
CA SER A 130 -0.36 -20.38 -14.35
C SER A 130 -0.83 -21.83 -14.43
N THR A 131 -2.01 -22.14 -13.88
CA THR A 131 -2.59 -23.48 -13.86
C THR A 131 -3.90 -23.51 -14.67
N TYR A 132 -3.85 -23.94 -15.93
CA TYR A 132 -5.07 -24.20 -16.70
C TYR A 132 -5.68 -25.53 -16.27
N ASP A 133 -6.85 -25.47 -15.65
CA ASP A 133 -7.60 -26.62 -15.14
C ASP A 133 -9.06 -26.62 -15.64
N GLY A 134 -9.24 -26.43 -16.95
CA GLY A 134 -10.54 -26.52 -17.62
C GLY A 134 -11.62 -25.63 -17.01
N GLU A 135 -12.75 -26.22 -16.61
CA GLU A 135 -13.87 -25.48 -16.01
C GLU A 135 -13.54 -24.88 -14.63
N GLN A 136 -12.69 -25.53 -13.84
CA GLN A 136 -12.29 -25.05 -12.53
C GLN A 136 -11.48 -23.75 -12.63
N HIS A 137 -10.74 -23.57 -13.74
CA HIS A 137 -10.04 -22.32 -14.03
C HIS A 137 -11.01 -21.13 -14.15
N ILE A 138 -12.13 -21.30 -14.86
CA ILE A 138 -13.14 -20.24 -15.02
C ILE A 138 -13.77 -19.89 -13.67
N VAL A 139 -14.13 -20.90 -12.86
CA VAL A 139 -14.68 -20.70 -11.51
C VAL A 139 -13.70 -19.95 -10.60
N ASN A 140 -12.41 -20.31 -10.65
CA ASN A 140 -11.36 -19.65 -9.85
C ASN A 140 -11.15 -18.19 -10.29
N MET A 141 -11.20 -17.93 -11.59
CA MET A 141 -11.12 -16.56 -12.15
C MET A 141 -12.30 -15.71 -11.71
N GLN A 142 -13.52 -16.22 -11.84
CA GLN A 142 -14.74 -15.54 -11.39
C GLN A 142 -14.72 -15.25 -9.89
N THR A 143 -14.30 -16.24 -9.09
CA THR A 143 -14.17 -16.08 -7.64
C THR A 143 -13.18 -14.97 -7.28
N SER A 144 -12.03 -14.94 -7.96
CA SER A 144 -11.00 -13.91 -7.73
C SER A 144 -11.47 -12.51 -8.16
N ALA A 145 -12.14 -12.41 -9.31
CA ALA A 145 -12.73 -11.15 -9.78
C ALA A 145 -13.82 -10.64 -8.84
N ALA A 146 -14.71 -11.51 -8.36
CA ALA A 146 -15.74 -11.16 -7.38
C ALA A 146 -15.13 -10.64 -6.06
N ARG A 147 -14.05 -11.25 -5.58
CA ARG A 147 -13.33 -10.78 -4.38
C ARG A 147 -12.67 -9.40 -4.62
N LEU A 148 -12.11 -9.15 -5.79
CA LEU A 148 -11.58 -7.82 -6.15
C LEU A 148 -12.67 -6.75 -6.22
N LEU A 149 -13.84 -7.08 -6.79
CA LEU A 149 -15.00 -6.18 -6.81
C LEU A 149 -15.48 -5.84 -5.40
N ARG A 150 -15.55 -6.85 -4.51
CA ARG A 150 -15.87 -6.64 -3.08
C ARG A 150 -14.84 -5.72 -2.41
N CYS A 151 -13.55 -5.91 -2.66
CA CYS A 151 -12.51 -5.03 -2.14
C CYS A 151 -12.70 -3.58 -2.66
N GLU A 152 -13.08 -3.42 -3.92
CA GLU A 152 -13.37 -2.10 -4.48
C GLU A 152 -14.56 -1.42 -3.80
N GLU A 153 -15.62 -2.17 -3.51
CA GLU A 153 -16.79 -1.69 -2.77
C GLU A 153 -16.43 -1.29 -1.34
N GLN A 154 -15.64 -2.09 -0.63
CA GLN A 154 -15.11 -1.73 0.69
C GLN A 154 -14.31 -0.43 0.66
N LEU A 155 -13.46 -0.23 -0.36
CA LEU A 155 -12.73 1.03 -0.54
C LEU A 155 -13.67 2.22 -0.76
N LYS A 156 -14.73 2.06 -1.56
CA LYS A 156 -15.74 3.11 -1.79
C LYS A 156 -16.45 3.46 -0.48
N ASN A 157 -16.92 2.46 0.25
CA ASN A 157 -17.61 2.65 1.53
C ASN A 157 -16.71 3.34 2.55
N TRP A 158 -15.42 2.94 2.62
CA TRP A 158 -14.43 3.63 3.45
C TRP A 158 -14.28 5.09 3.05
N HIS A 159 -14.15 5.37 1.75
CA HIS A 159 -14.00 6.73 1.25
C HIS A 159 -15.23 7.58 1.59
N GLU A 160 -16.45 7.06 1.42
CA GLU A 160 -17.67 7.78 1.77
C GLU A 160 -17.70 8.16 3.26
N GLN A 161 -17.34 7.22 4.14
CA GLN A 161 -17.30 7.45 5.59
C GLN A 161 -16.18 8.41 6.03
N ALA A 162 -15.00 8.29 5.43
CA ALA A 162 -13.82 9.07 5.80
C ALA A 162 -13.72 10.42 5.07
N SER A 163 -14.43 10.61 3.96
CA SER A 163 -14.27 11.74 3.03
C SER A 163 -14.45 13.08 3.71
N GLN A 164 -15.45 13.27 4.56
CA GLN A 164 -15.68 14.57 5.20
C GLN A 164 -14.48 14.99 6.07
N GLN A 165 -13.92 14.08 6.87
CA GLN A 165 -12.79 14.38 7.74
C GLN A 165 -11.48 14.52 6.95
N LEU A 166 -11.27 13.66 5.95
CA LEU A 166 -10.06 13.69 5.13
C LEU A 166 -10.03 14.92 4.21
N MET A 167 -11.17 15.35 3.66
CA MET A 167 -11.25 16.53 2.79
C MET A 167 -10.94 17.82 3.56
N ILE A 168 -11.45 17.96 4.78
CA ILE A 168 -11.06 19.05 5.69
C ILE A 168 -9.55 18.99 5.97
N GLY A 169 -9.03 17.78 6.19
CA GLY A 169 -7.59 17.56 6.35
C GLY A 169 -6.79 18.01 5.13
N GLU A 170 -7.21 17.64 3.90
CA GLU A 170 -6.49 17.98 2.66
C GLU A 170 -6.36 19.49 2.40
N GLU A 171 -7.22 20.32 2.99
CA GLU A 171 -7.13 21.78 2.90
C GLU A 171 -6.06 22.38 3.84
N ALA A 172 -5.67 21.64 4.89
CA ALA A 172 -4.66 22.08 5.83
C ALA A 172 -3.27 22.20 5.18
N GLN A 173 -2.52 23.23 5.55
CA GLN A 173 -1.16 23.48 5.05
C GLN A 173 -0.06 22.85 5.91
N ASP A 174 -0.43 22.00 6.85
CA ASP A 174 0.45 21.38 7.84
C ASP A 174 0.64 19.87 7.58
N ALA A 175 1.17 19.15 8.58
CA ALA A 175 1.36 17.70 8.51
C ALA A 175 0.05 16.93 8.34
N THR A 176 -1.07 17.48 8.82
CA THR A 176 -2.41 16.87 8.70
C THR A 176 -2.84 16.81 7.24
N GLY A 177 -2.62 17.90 6.49
CA GLY A 177 -2.94 17.92 5.06
C GLY A 177 -2.06 17.02 4.21
N LEU A 178 -0.78 16.85 4.58
CA LEU A 178 0.09 15.86 3.96
C LEU A 178 -0.38 14.43 4.26
N ALA A 179 -0.75 14.12 5.50
CA ALA A 179 -1.25 12.79 5.87
C ALA A 179 -2.55 12.45 5.13
N ALA A 180 -3.50 13.38 5.08
CA ALA A 180 -4.76 13.22 4.36
C ALA A 180 -4.54 13.03 2.85
N SER A 181 -3.69 13.85 2.24
CA SER A 181 -3.34 13.75 0.82
C SER A 181 -2.67 12.41 0.50
N HIS A 182 -1.84 11.89 1.41
CA HIS A 182 -1.16 10.61 1.23
C HIS A 182 -2.16 9.45 1.30
N LEU A 183 -3.02 9.42 2.33
CA LEU A 183 -4.08 8.44 2.47
C LEU A 183 -5.00 8.39 1.25
N MET A 184 -5.40 9.57 0.77
CA MET A 184 -6.25 9.67 -0.41
C MET A 184 -5.54 9.19 -1.67
N SER A 185 -4.23 9.47 -1.81
CA SER A 185 -3.41 8.95 -2.92
C SER A 185 -3.31 7.42 -2.89
N ILE A 186 -3.20 6.81 -1.71
CA ILE A 186 -3.20 5.34 -1.54
C ILE A 186 -4.55 4.76 -1.96
N TYR A 187 -5.65 5.35 -1.47
CA TYR A 187 -7.00 4.94 -1.85
C TYR A 187 -7.18 4.93 -3.38
N TRP A 188 -6.82 6.02 -4.06
CA TRP A 188 -6.92 6.09 -5.51
C TRP A 188 -5.98 5.10 -6.20
N ALA A 189 -4.77 4.89 -5.68
CA ALA A 189 -3.84 3.92 -6.23
C ALA A 189 -4.42 2.49 -6.20
N TYR A 190 -4.98 2.05 -5.08
CA TYR A 190 -5.58 0.72 -5.02
C TYR A 190 -6.86 0.61 -5.86
N ARG A 191 -7.66 1.69 -5.99
CA ARG A 191 -8.77 1.73 -6.94
C ARG A 191 -8.30 1.56 -8.39
N VAL A 192 -7.24 2.26 -8.81
CA VAL A 192 -6.62 2.12 -10.15
C VAL A 192 -6.09 0.71 -10.35
N LEU A 193 -5.37 0.17 -9.36
CA LEU A 193 -4.80 -1.18 -9.44
C LEU A 193 -5.90 -2.23 -9.61
N ILE A 194 -6.90 -2.22 -8.73
CA ILE A 194 -8.01 -3.18 -8.77
C ILE A 194 -8.76 -3.08 -10.10
N ARG A 195 -9.07 -1.86 -10.55
CA ARG A 195 -9.82 -1.66 -11.80
C ARG A 195 -9.02 -2.02 -13.03
N GLY A 196 -7.75 -1.63 -13.09
CA GLY A 196 -6.87 -1.99 -14.20
C GLY A 196 -6.67 -3.51 -14.29
N VAL A 197 -6.48 -4.18 -13.15
CA VAL A 197 -6.47 -5.65 -13.08
C VAL A 197 -7.80 -6.21 -13.56
N LEU A 198 -8.95 -5.76 -13.04
CA LEU A 198 -10.26 -6.25 -13.48
C LEU A 198 -10.47 -6.09 -14.98
N GLU A 199 -10.12 -4.94 -15.57
CA GLU A 199 -10.24 -4.69 -17.02
C GLU A 199 -9.46 -5.72 -17.86
N ASP A 200 -8.30 -6.18 -17.39
CA ASP A 200 -7.53 -7.25 -18.03
C ASP A 200 -8.27 -8.62 -18.00
N TYR A 201 -9.25 -8.81 -17.09
CA TYR A 201 -10.02 -10.05 -16.91
C TYR A 201 -11.52 -9.94 -17.22
N GLN A 202 -11.95 -8.89 -17.91
CA GLN A 202 -13.36 -8.67 -18.28
C GLN A 202 -14.01 -9.83 -19.05
N PHE A 203 -13.20 -10.70 -19.66
CA PHE A 203 -13.66 -11.91 -20.34
C PHE A 203 -14.33 -12.91 -19.38
N TYR A 204 -13.88 -12.99 -18.13
CA TYR A 204 -14.35 -14.00 -17.16
C TYR A 204 -15.51 -13.51 -16.29
N GLN A 205 -15.66 -12.19 -16.15
CA GLN A 205 -16.60 -11.57 -15.24
C GLN A 205 -17.08 -10.25 -15.84
N GLU A 206 -18.39 -10.02 -15.87
CA GLU A 206 -18.92 -8.70 -16.18
C GLU A 206 -18.45 -7.69 -15.12
N ILE A 207 -17.81 -6.62 -15.56
CA ILE A 207 -17.28 -5.58 -14.68
C ILE A 207 -18.30 -4.44 -14.66
N PRO A 208 -18.92 -4.14 -13.50
CA PRO A 208 -19.83 -3.02 -13.41
C PRO A 208 -19.13 -1.72 -13.75
N ALA A 209 -19.77 -0.86 -14.53
CA ALA A 209 -19.24 0.46 -14.86
C ALA A 209 -18.92 1.23 -13.56
N SER A 210 -17.74 1.86 -13.52
CA SER A 210 -17.37 2.75 -12.43
C SER A 210 -17.85 4.15 -12.74
N ALA A 211 -18.46 4.82 -11.75
CA ALA A 211 -18.85 6.23 -11.87
C ALA A 211 -17.66 7.16 -12.15
N VAL A 212 -16.47 6.77 -11.69
CA VAL A 212 -15.20 7.47 -11.92
C VAL A 212 -14.37 6.66 -12.91
N SER A 213 -13.91 7.29 -13.99
CA SER A 213 -13.06 6.62 -14.99
C SER A 213 -11.65 6.35 -14.46
N LEU A 214 -10.95 5.34 -15.01
CA LEU A 214 -9.54 5.09 -14.66
C LEU A 214 -8.65 6.33 -14.85
N SER A 215 -8.91 7.14 -15.88
CA SER A 215 -8.15 8.38 -16.09
C SER A 215 -8.35 9.38 -14.97
N GLU A 216 -9.58 9.56 -14.54
CA GLU A 216 -9.90 10.47 -13.46
C GLU A 216 -9.32 9.99 -12.12
N MET A 217 -9.29 8.67 -11.87
CA MET A 217 -8.61 8.12 -10.69
C MET A 217 -7.10 8.41 -10.70
N ARG A 218 -6.43 8.26 -11.85
CA ARG A 218 -5.01 8.62 -12.00
C ARG A 218 -4.79 10.12 -11.78
N ASP A 219 -5.63 10.96 -12.36
CA ASP A 219 -5.55 12.41 -12.18
C ASP A 219 -5.74 12.81 -10.72
N ASN A 220 -6.58 12.09 -9.96
CA ASN A 220 -6.74 12.27 -8.52
C ASN A 220 -5.47 11.94 -7.72
N ILE A 221 -4.69 10.94 -8.13
CA ILE A 221 -3.38 10.63 -7.56
C ILE A 221 -2.43 11.79 -7.89
N LEU A 222 -2.24 12.10 -9.17
CA LEU A 222 -1.26 13.08 -9.62
C LEU A 222 -1.49 14.46 -8.98
N ARG A 223 -2.73 14.95 -8.93
CA ARG A 223 -3.07 16.22 -8.28
C ARG A 223 -2.60 16.31 -6.83
N ARG A 224 -2.71 15.22 -6.08
CA ARG A 224 -2.30 15.16 -4.66
C ARG A 224 -0.79 15.03 -4.51
N THR A 225 -0.13 14.33 -5.43
CA THR A 225 1.34 14.15 -5.40
C THR A 225 2.11 15.46 -5.56
N VAL A 226 1.52 16.48 -6.18
CA VAL A 226 2.11 17.83 -6.30
C VAL A 226 2.39 18.45 -4.94
N ARG A 227 1.55 18.23 -3.92
CA ARG A 227 1.77 18.75 -2.56
C ARG A 227 3.08 18.27 -1.95
N PHE A 228 3.48 17.05 -2.29
CA PHE A 228 4.71 16.40 -1.83
C PHE A 228 5.95 16.78 -2.66
N SER A 229 5.75 17.55 -3.73
CA SER A 229 6.83 18.09 -4.57
C SER A 229 7.25 19.50 -4.15
N SER A 230 6.56 20.11 -3.18
CA SER A 230 6.92 21.43 -2.67
C SER A 230 8.22 21.39 -1.83
N ALA A 231 8.97 22.49 -1.79
CA ALA A 231 10.15 22.58 -0.92
C ALA A 231 9.79 22.38 0.58
N LYS A 232 8.55 22.69 0.97
CA LYS A 232 8.03 22.58 2.33
C LYS A 232 7.73 21.14 2.77
N SER A 233 7.38 20.26 1.84
CA SER A 233 7.15 18.82 2.14
C SER A 233 8.46 18.04 2.35
N GLY A 234 9.60 18.71 2.20
CA GLY A 234 10.92 18.09 2.29
C GLY A 234 11.11 16.96 1.28
N TRP A 235 12.19 16.21 1.44
CA TRP A 235 12.48 15.07 0.56
C TRP A 235 11.64 13.83 0.90
N PHE A 236 11.13 13.77 2.13
CA PHE A 236 10.26 12.69 2.65
C PHE A 236 8.96 12.56 1.85
N GLY A 237 8.42 13.67 1.35
CA GLY A 237 7.24 13.69 0.49
C GLY A 237 7.41 12.85 -0.78
N LYS A 238 8.62 12.79 -1.35
CA LYS A 238 8.87 12.05 -2.60
C LYS A 238 8.82 10.53 -2.41
N GLN A 239 9.02 10.03 -1.20
CA GLN A 239 9.02 8.59 -0.91
C GLN A 239 7.62 8.03 -0.71
N ILE A 240 6.80 8.74 0.05
CA ILE A 240 5.42 8.32 0.34
C ILE A 240 4.53 8.32 -0.90
N VAL A 241 4.87 9.09 -1.94
CA VAL A 241 4.14 9.09 -3.21
C VAL A 241 4.64 8.07 -4.23
N GLY A 242 5.75 7.37 -3.96
CA GLY A 242 6.37 6.45 -4.92
C GLY A 242 5.41 5.34 -5.37
N PHE A 243 4.76 4.66 -4.42
CA PHE A 243 3.78 3.61 -4.72
C PHE A 243 2.57 4.16 -5.51
N PRO A 244 1.84 5.19 -5.05
CA PRO A 244 0.70 5.72 -5.80
C PRO A 244 1.05 6.19 -7.22
N VAL A 245 2.17 6.88 -7.39
CA VAL A 245 2.63 7.35 -8.70
C VAL A 245 3.00 6.17 -9.60
N GLY A 246 3.72 5.18 -9.08
CA GLY A 246 4.08 3.97 -9.82
C GLY A 246 2.86 3.22 -10.35
N VAL A 247 1.81 3.08 -9.53
CA VAL A 247 0.53 2.49 -9.98
C VAL A 247 -0.14 3.34 -11.05
N ALA A 248 -0.22 4.66 -10.86
CA ALA A 248 -0.82 5.57 -11.85
C ALA A 248 -0.11 5.48 -13.22
N MET A 249 1.22 5.34 -13.21
CA MET A 249 2.04 5.19 -14.41
C MET A 249 1.87 3.85 -15.10
N ARG A 250 1.82 2.75 -14.32
CA ARG A 250 1.62 1.40 -14.85
C ARG A 250 0.35 1.29 -15.69
N PHE A 251 -0.72 1.92 -15.23
CA PHE A 251 -2.01 1.91 -15.91
C PHE A 251 -2.25 3.17 -16.75
N ALA A 252 -1.21 3.95 -17.08
CA ALA A 252 -1.37 5.14 -17.92
C ALA A 252 -1.50 4.78 -19.41
N PRO A 253 -2.29 5.53 -20.20
CA PRO A 253 -2.41 5.30 -21.63
C PRO A 253 -1.09 5.67 -22.33
N PRO A 254 -0.92 5.26 -23.60
CA PRO A 254 0.26 5.57 -24.39
C PRO A 254 0.55 7.08 -24.41
N ALA A 255 1.82 7.46 -24.41
CA ALA A 255 2.30 8.83 -24.19
C ALA A 255 1.60 9.91 -25.04
N LYS A 256 1.16 9.56 -26.26
CA LYS A 256 0.48 10.44 -27.22
C LYS A 256 -0.90 10.98 -26.75
N THR A 257 -1.45 10.47 -25.65
CA THR A 257 -2.82 10.78 -25.19
C THR A 257 -2.89 11.41 -23.78
N ARG A 258 -1.74 11.72 -23.16
CA ARG A 258 -1.69 12.15 -21.75
C ARG A 258 -1.97 13.65 -21.61
N LYS A 259 -2.89 14.01 -20.69
CA LYS A 259 -3.23 15.42 -20.34
C LYS A 259 -2.13 16.18 -19.59
N TYR A 260 -1.19 15.49 -18.95
CA TYR A 260 -0.12 16.09 -18.13
C TYR A 260 1.27 15.51 -18.47
N PRO A 261 1.83 15.81 -19.67
CA PRO A 261 3.09 15.23 -20.12
C PRO A 261 4.27 15.62 -19.22
N ALA A 262 4.36 16.87 -18.76
CA ALA A 262 5.50 17.38 -18.01
C ALA A 262 5.73 16.69 -16.64
N ILE A 263 4.66 16.35 -15.90
CA ILE A 263 4.77 15.65 -14.61
C ILE A 263 5.17 14.19 -14.84
N CYS A 264 4.61 13.56 -15.87
CA CYS A 264 4.95 12.19 -16.24
C CYS A 264 6.39 12.09 -16.75
N GLU A 265 6.86 13.04 -17.55
CA GLU A 265 8.24 13.10 -18.08
C GLU A 265 9.25 13.40 -16.97
N THR A 266 8.94 14.30 -16.03
CA THR A 266 9.82 14.60 -14.90
C THR A 266 9.99 13.38 -13.98
N VAL A 267 8.94 12.57 -13.82
CA VAL A 267 9.03 11.33 -13.04
C VAL A 267 9.66 10.22 -13.89
N SER A 268 9.30 10.03 -15.17
CA SER A 268 9.94 9.04 -16.05
C SER A 268 11.44 9.26 -16.23
N ALA A 269 11.88 10.52 -16.42
CA ALA A 269 13.29 10.89 -16.55
C ALA A 269 14.07 10.78 -15.23
N ARG A 270 13.36 10.63 -14.10
CA ARG A 270 13.95 10.26 -12.81
C ARG A 270 13.87 8.76 -12.55
N LEU A 271 13.09 8.02 -13.34
CA LEU A 271 12.89 6.57 -13.28
C LEU A 271 13.78 5.78 -14.25
N SER A 272 14.34 6.44 -15.27
CA SER A 272 15.36 5.96 -16.22
C SER A 272 16.75 6.43 -15.83
#